data_AF-A0A2A2EWS0-F1
#
_entry.id   AF-A0A2A2EWS0-F1
#
_cell.length_a   1.000
_cell.length_b   1.000
_cell.length_c   1.000
_cell.angle_alpha   90.00
_cell.angle_beta   90.00
_cell.angle_gamma   90.00
#
_symmetry.space_group_name_H-M   'P 1'
#
loop_
_entity.id
_entity.type
_entity.pdbx_description
1 polymer ?
#
loop_
_entity_poly.entity_id
_entity_poly.type
_entity_poly.pdbx_seq_one_letter_code
_entity_poly.pdbx_strand_id
1 'polypeptide(L)' 'MSKRRTPEQWQALVDQQRDSGLSAMQFCKQQSIGYASFCNWRKRLSDAQAGESA' A
#
# COMPACT_ATOMS: atom_id res chain seq x y z
N MET A 1 -16.33 12.14 7.85
CA MET A 1 -14.97 12.67 7.58
C MET A 1 -14.12 11.53 7.05
N SER A 2 -14.02 11.39 5.72
CA SER A 2 -13.33 10.25 5.10
C SER A 2 -11.82 10.46 5.25
N LYS A 3 -11.20 9.79 6.23
CA LYS A 3 -9.76 9.82 6.46
C LYS A 3 -9.04 9.28 5.22
N ARG A 4 -8.62 10.18 4.33
CA ARG A 4 -7.74 9.82 3.21
C ARG A 4 -6.42 9.35 3.82
N ARG A 5 -6.02 8.12 3.49
CA ARG A 5 -4.75 7.53 3.93
C ARG A 5 -3.58 8.28 3.27
N THR A 6 -2.57 8.63 4.05
CA THR A 6 -1.34 9.27 3.57
C THR A 6 -0.43 8.27 2.86
N PRO A 7 0.54 8.72 2.04
CA PRO A 7 1.56 7.84 1.45
C PRO A 7 2.26 6.94 2.46
N GLU A 8 2.62 7.46 3.63
CA GLU A 8 3.27 6.70 4.71
C GLU A 8 2.38 5.56 5.23
N GLN A 9 1.08 5.83 5.39
CA GLN A 9 0.11 4.79 5.77
C GLN A 9 0.01 3.69 4.70
N TRP A 10 0.13 4.04 3.41
CA TRP A 10 0.17 3.04 2.35
C TRP A 10 1.47 2.25 2.33
N GLN A 11 2.60 2.89 2.62
CA GLN A 11 3.89 2.20 2.78
C GLN A 11 3.80 1.16 3.91
N ALA A 12 3.26 1.53 5.06
CA ALA A 12 3.04 0.61 6.19
C ALA A 12 2.09 -0.55 5.84
N LEU A 13 1.08 -0.31 5.01
CA LEU A 13 0.17 -1.35 4.53
C LEU A 13 0.85 -2.32 3.55
N VAL A 14 1.70 -1.81 2.65
CA VAL A 14 2.48 -2.65 1.73
C VAL A 14 3.50 -3.49 2.49
N ASP A 15 4.15 -2.91 3.51
CA ASP A 15 5.08 -3.62 4.37
C ASP A 15 4.38 -4.72 5.18
N GLN A 16 3.26 -4.40 5.85
CA GLN A 16 2.43 -5.39 6.54
C GLN A 16 1.93 -6.50 5.60
N GLN A 17 1.58 -6.17 4.36
CA GLN A 17 1.17 -7.18 3.36
C GLN A 17 2.34 -8.11 3.01
N ARG A 18 3.56 -7.57 2.88
CA ARG A 18 4.78 -8.33 2.61
C ARG A 18 5.15 -9.22 3.79
N ASP A 19 5.10 -8.70 5.01
CA ASP A 19 5.38 -9.43 6.26
C ASP A 19 4.36 -10.56 6.49
N SER A 20 3.07 -10.28 6.26
CA SER A 20 2.00 -11.27 6.44
C SER A 20 2.10 -12.45 5.46
N GLY A 21 2.87 -12.34 4.37
CA GLY A 21 2.93 -13.35 3.31
C GLY A 21 1.60 -13.56 2.56
N LEU A 22 0.62 -12.68 2.80
CA LEU A 22 -0.71 -12.76 2.21
C LEU A 22 -0.70 -12.16 0.81
N SER A 23 -1.54 -12.72 -0.07
CA SER A 23 -1.82 -12.09 -1.37
C SER A 23 -2.49 -10.73 -1.17
N ALA A 24 -2.14 -9.76 -2.03
CA ALA A 24 -2.67 -8.39 -1.97
C ALA A 24 -4.21 -8.34 -1.88
N MET A 25 -4.93 -9.24 -2.55
CA MET A 25 -6.38 -9.32 -2.49
C MET A 25 -6.91 -9.74 -1.10
N GLN A 26 -6.26 -10.72 -0.45
CA GLN A 26 -6.61 -11.17 0.90
C GLN A 26 -6.34 -10.07 1.92
N PHE A 27 -5.18 -9.44 1.84
CA PHE A 27 -4.81 -8.32 2.69
C PHE A 27 -5.77 -7.12 2.53
N CYS A 28 -6.11 -6.77 1.29
CA CYS A 28 -7.09 -5.73 1.00
C CYS A 28 -8.46 -6.01 1.63
N LYS A 29 -8.90 -7.27 1.60
CA LYS A 29 -10.17 -7.69 2.20
C LYS A 29 -10.15 -7.57 3.73
N GLN A 30 -9.05 -7.98 4.38
CA GLN A 30 -8.88 -7.87 5.83
C GLN A 30 -8.82 -6.41 6.32
N GLN A 31 -8.06 -5.57 5.62
CA GLN A 31 -7.86 -4.16 5.98
C GLN A 31 -8.98 -3.23 5.45
N SER A 32 -10.03 -3.79 4.85
CA SER A 32 -11.11 -3.04 4.16
C SER A 32 -10.55 -1.92 3.27
N ILE A 33 -9.61 -2.30 2.41
CA ILE A 33 -8.99 -1.44 1.41
C ILE A 33 -9.43 -1.88 0.02
N GLY A 34 -9.69 -0.90 -0.85
CA GLY A 34 -9.94 -1.19 -2.25
C GLY A 34 -8.69 -1.73 -2.92
N TYR A 35 -8.79 -2.90 -3.54
CA TYR A 35 -7.67 -3.53 -4.26
C TYR A 35 -7.08 -2.63 -5.34
N ALA A 36 -7.92 -1.92 -6.10
CA ALA A 36 -7.49 -0.96 -7.10
C ALA A 36 -6.62 0.17 -6.49
N SER A 37 -7.05 0.69 -5.34
CA SER A 37 -6.30 1.70 -4.59
C SER A 37 -4.95 1.16 -4.13
N PHE A 38 -4.92 -0.07 -3.60
CA PHE A 38 -3.67 -0.72 -3.17
C PHE A 38 -2.70 -0.92 -4.33
N CYS A 39 -3.16 -1.42 -5.47
CA CYS A 39 -2.31 -1.57 -6.66
C CYS A 39 -1.76 -0.24 -7.17
N ASN A 40 -2.58 0.82 -7.19
CA ASN A 40 -2.16 2.15 -7.61
C ASN A 40 -1.10 2.72 -6.67
N TRP A 41 -1.33 2.62 -5.36
CA TRP A 41 -0.37 3.06 -4.34
C TRP A 41 0.91 2.25 -4.35
N ARG A 42 0.85 0.93 -4.48
CA ARG A 42 2.05 0.09 -4.59
C ARG A 42 2.94 0.53 -5.75
N LYS A 43 2.34 0.85 -6.91
CA LYS A 43 3.09 1.37 -8.08
C LYS A 43 3.72 2.73 -7.79
N ARG A 44 2.97 3.66 -7.17
CA ARG A 44 3.46 4.99 -6.78
C ARG A 44 4.59 4.93 -5.76
N LEU A 45 4.50 4.03 -4.79
CA LEU A 45 5.52 3.86 -3.75
C LEU A 45 6.80 3.22 -4.32
N SER A 46 6.66 2.24 -5.23
CA SER A 46 7.82 1.69 -5.96
C SER A 46 8.54 2.74 -6.80
N ASP A 47 7.80 3.66 -7.43
CA ASP A 47 8.35 4.79 -8.20
C ASP A 47 9.00 5.85 -7.28
N ALA A 48 8.34 6.20 -6.16
CA ALA A 48 8.88 7.14 -5.18
C ALA A 48 10.16 6.63 -4.51
N GLN A 49 10.24 5.34 -4.15
CA GLN A 49 11.46 4.75 -3.60
C GLN A 49 12.63 4.70 -4.59
N ALA A 50 12.37 4.76 -5.90
CA ALA A 50 13.42 4.86 -6.91
C ALA A 50 13.91 6.30 -7.13
N GLY A 51 13.13 7.30 -6.71
CA GLY A 51 13.47 8.73 -6.82
C GLY A 51 14.15 9.32 -5.59
N GLU A 52 14.03 8.70 -4.41
CA GLU A 52 14.73 9.11 -3.18
C GLU A 52 16.08 8.41 -3.04
N SER A 53 16.94 8.58 -4.04
CA SER A 53 18.38 8.33 -3.94
C SER A 53 19.06 9.12 -5.07
N ALA A 54 19.03 10.44 -4.99
CA ALA A 54 19.80 11.35 -5.84
C ALA A 54 20.22 12.58 -5.02
#